data_AF-A0AAD1XE65-F1
#
_entry.id   AF-A0AAD1XE65-F1
#
_cell.length_a   1.000
_cell.length_b   1.000
_cell.length_c   1.000
_cell.angle_alpha   90.00
_cell.angle_beta   90.00
_cell.angle_gamma   90.00
#
_symmetry.space_group_name_H-M   'P 1'
#
loop_
_entity.id
_entity.type
_entity.pdbx_description
1 polymer ?
#
loop_
_entity_poly.entity_id
_entity_poly.type
_entity_poly.pdbx_seq_one_letter_code
_entity_poly.pdbx_strand_id
1 'polypeptide(L)'
;MFTRIAIKPRFASTVMFNTFRPFSGDTKIRFNHHSGDEQVQISQLKVYRKLKFDYLHGLPYDLSGTHSVPKLDQRNLIEAFFESKKIEDEFLVNKFHDMVSDLYTAIADKDLSQVASLTEKRFGTKIVESIDANKNPLKFIPNDTPNAERDEEDQSYLFDKIFEKGVFFDRERNDNNYDYYLDQTQEPEGIRYFEHKYFSGYDTHYYLKNCAEEIEDRSSKYKFRHQVQERSVSMVLRVYGVFKNVGKFSSRGADITSNKYTGNHMVVFENELHGPPSISLSYPNIESWVKRHKIDHKNWKITDIDNYMKGNPFFKKVGDSSDFDNFVIKIKEEHTPEKDDYRNLISKYSFRDNTDFGDRGERDERDEFITKQHEYNEFFEPASNRTFEEDNRKRMEEDAKKLSGKQEDNDKIRKDHQEYIYNNIEEMKKNNFRL
;
A
#
# COMPACT_ATOMS: atom_id res chain seq x y z
N MET A 1 49.37 -38.38 1.92
CA MET A 1 48.21 -38.54 2.82
C MET A 1 47.68 -37.15 3.16
N PHE A 2 46.61 -36.71 2.48
CA PHE A 2 45.90 -35.49 2.83
C PHE A 2 44.41 -35.81 2.92
N THR A 3 43.87 -35.71 4.13
CA THR A 3 42.48 -36.01 4.44
C THR A 3 41.62 -34.82 4.03
N ARG A 4 40.78 -34.97 2.99
CA ARG A 4 39.76 -33.99 2.65
C ARG A 4 38.58 -34.12 3.62
N ILE A 5 38.39 -33.12 4.47
CA ILE A 5 37.17 -32.98 5.26
C ILE A 5 36.13 -32.29 4.37
N ALA A 6 35.13 -33.06 3.91
CA ALA A 6 33.97 -32.53 3.21
C ALA A 6 32.95 -32.03 4.25
N ILE A 7 32.81 -30.72 4.39
CA ILE A 7 31.71 -30.11 5.13
C ILE A 7 30.50 -30.06 4.18
N LYS A 8 29.51 -30.92 4.43
CA LYS A 8 28.19 -30.82 3.78
C LYS A 8 27.40 -29.68 4.45
N PRO A 9 26.93 -28.66 3.72
CA PRO A 9 25.93 -27.76 4.27
C PRO A 9 24.58 -28.51 4.29
N ARG A 10 24.04 -28.74 5.49
CA ARG A 10 22.63 -29.09 5.69
C ARG A 10 21.84 -27.81 5.84
N PHE A 11 21.37 -27.26 4.73
CA PHE A 11 20.20 -26.38 4.71
C PHE A 11 19.26 -26.91 3.65
N ALA A 12 18.31 -27.75 4.07
CA ALA A 12 17.11 -27.99 3.30
C ALA A 12 16.10 -26.91 3.74
N SER A 13 16.13 -25.76 3.07
CA SER A 13 15.02 -24.82 3.12
C SER A 13 13.92 -25.37 2.21
N THR A 14 12.93 -26.02 2.80
CA THR A 14 11.69 -26.33 2.10
C THR A 14 10.96 -25.01 1.86
N VAL A 15 11.13 -24.45 0.66
CA VAL A 15 10.43 -23.23 0.21
C VAL A 15 8.98 -23.61 -0.10
N MET A 16 8.07 -23.36 0.85
CA MET A 16 6.63 -23.46 0.63
C MET A 16 6.09 -22.08 0.31
N PHE A 17 5.86 -21.81 -0.98
CA PHE A 17 5.11 -20.64 -1.42
C PHE A 17 3.64 -20.78 -1.02
N ASN A 18 3.24 -20.14 0.09
CA ASN A 18 1.84 -19.99 0.46
C ASN A 18 1.30 -18.64 -0.03
N THR A 19 1.06 -18.53 -1.34
CA THR A 19 -0.03 -17.68 -1.84
C THR A 19 -1.33 -18.29 -1.36
N PHE A 20 -1.94 -17.79 -0.27
CA PHE A 20 -3.24 -18.22 0.29
C PHE A 20 -3.78 -19.53 -0.32
N ARG A 21 -3.06 -20.65 -0.12
CA ARG A 21 -3.52 -21.92 -0.66
C ARG A 21 -4.66 -22.35 0.25
N PRO A 22 -5.79 -22.83 -0.31
CA PRO A 22 -6.88 -23.33 0.49
C PRO A 22 -6.34 -24.48 1.35
N PHE A 23 -6.32 -24.27 2.67
CA PHE A 23 -6.14 -25.36 3.62
C PHE A 23 -7.38 -26.24 3.53
N SER A 24 -7.35 -27.23 2.63
CA SER A 24 -8.26 -28.39 2.69
C SER A 24 -7.48 -29.53 3.35
N GLY A 25 -7.48 -29.52 4.69
CA GLY A 25 -6.91 -30.60 5.47
C GLY A 25 -7.16 -30.35 6.94
N ASP A 26 -7.85 -31.28 7.59
CA ASP A 26 -7.95 -31.35 9.05
C ASP A 26 -6.52 -31.38 9.62
N THR A 27 -6.01 -30.23 10.02
CA THR A 27 -4.66 -30.12 10.56
C THR A 27 -4.71 -30.58 12.01
N LYS A 28 -4.54 -31.89 12.23
CA LYS A 28 -4.26 -32.43 13.57
C LYS A 28 -2.83 -32.07 13.94
N ILE A 29 -2.67 -31.00 14.70
CA ILE A 29 -1.40 -30.68 15.35
C ILE A 29 -1.23 -31.70 16.49
N ARG A 30 -0.32 -32.66 16.33
CA ARG A 30 0.11 -33.55 17.43
C ARG A 30 1.33 -32.94 18.10
N PHE A 31 1.16 -32.49 19.34
CA PHE A 31 2.30 -32.20 20.21
C PHE A 31 2.69 -33.50 20.93
N ASN A 32 3.94 -33.92 20.78
CA ASN A 32 4.54 -34.88 21.70
C ASN A 32 5.00 -34.10 22.93
N HIS A 33 4.19 -34.08 23.99
CA HIS A 33 4.63 -33.62 25.31
C HIS A 33 4.93 -34.83 26.20
N HIS A 34 6.21 -34.98 26.51
CA HIS A 34 6.71 -35.73 27.66
C HIS A 34 7.03 -34.73 28.77
N SER A 35 6.00 -34.37 29.53
CA SER A 35 6.09 -33.93 30.94
C SER A 35 4.70 -33.46 31.35
N GLY A 36 4.17 -34.03 32.44
CA GLY A 36 2.87 -33.63 32.99
C GLY A 36 2.92 -32.19 33.47
N ASP A 37 1.99 -31.37 32.99
CA ASP A 37 0.90 -30.76 33.77
C ASP A 37 0.12 -29.81 32.85
N GLU A 38 -1.18 -29.71 33.12
CA GLU A 38 -2.22 -28.92 32.43
C GLU A 38 -2.54 -29.29 30.97
N GLN A 39 -3.63 -30.06 30.80
CA GLN A 39 -4.33 -30.19 29.52
C GLN A 39 -5.04 -28.88 29.18
N VAL A 40 -4.37 -27.99 28.43
CA VAL A 40 -5.07 -26.92 27.71
C VAL A 40 -5.87 -27.59 26.59
N GLN A 41 -7.18 -27.77 26.78
CA GLN A 41 -8.09 -28.10 25.69
C GLN A 41 -8.14 -26.91 24.72
N ILE A 42 -7.27 -26.91 23.71
CA ILE A 42 -7.43 -26.06 22.54
C ILE A 42 -8.60 -26.64 21.75
N SER A 43 -9.81 -26.16 22.03
CA SER A 43 -10.98 -26.44 21.21
C SER A 43 -10.67 -26.00 19.78
N GLN A 44 -10.68 -26.95 18.84
CA GLN A 44 -10.43 -26.67 17.43
C GLN A 44 -11.58 -25.80 16.91
N LEU A 45 -11.37 -24.48 16.87
CA LEU A 45 -12.29 -23.54 16.23
C LEU A 45 -12.42 -23.93 14.75
N LYS A 46 -13.55 -24.52 14.38
CA LYS A 46 -13.92 -24.75 12.98
C LYS A 46 -14.24 -23.41 12.33
N VAL A 47 -13.25 -22.81 11.69
CA VAL A 47 -13.45 -21.62 10.87
C VAL A 47 -14.09 -22.04 9.56
N TYR A 48 -15.40 -21.79 9.42
CA TYR A 48 -16.11 -22.01 8.16
C TYR A 48 -15.65 -20.99 7.12
N ARG A 49 -14.82 -21.43 6.17
CA ARG A 49 -14.39 -20.60 5.04
C ARG A 49 -15.43 -20.65 3.94
N LYS A 50 -15.90 -19.48 3.52
CA LYS A 50 -16.70 -19.35 2.31
C LYS A 50 -15.81 -19.55 1.09
N LEU A 51 -16.10 -20.58 0.30
CA LEU A 51 -15.31 -20.94 -0.88
C LEU A 51 -15.83 -20.30 -2.18
N LYS A 52 -17.07 -19.82 -2.16
CA LYS A 52 -17.74 -19.21 -3.31
C LYS A 52 -18.35 -17.89 -2.90
N PHE A 53 -18.00 -16.84 -3.64
CA PHE A 53 -18.51 -15.49 -3.46
C PHE A 53 -19.41 -15.18 -4.66
N ASP A 54 -20.63 -14.73 -4.38
CA ASP A 54 -21.61 -14.37 -5.40
C ASP A 54 -21.57 -12.86 -5.59
N TYR A 55 -20.67 -12.39 -6.45
CA TYR A 55 -20.41 -10.97 -6.67
C TYR A 55 -21.51 -10.29 -7.50
N LEU A 56 -21.88 -9.07 -7.11
CA LEU A 56 -22.87 -8.25 -7.81
C LEU A 56 -22.39 -7.83 -9.20
N HIS A 57 -22.79 -8.55 -10.26
CA HIS A 57 -22.45 -8.21 -11.65
C HIS A 57 -20.95 -7.98 -11.89
N GLY A 58 -20.09 -8.72 -11.18
CA GLY A 58 -18.64 -8.54 -11.26
C GLY A 58 -18.07 -7.42 -10.37
N LEU A 59 -18.91 -6.67 -9.63
CA LEU A 59 -18.46 -5.71 -8.62
C LEU A 59 -18.07 -6.43 -7.31
N PRO A 60 -17.15 -5.86 -6.52
CA PRO A 60 -16.63 -6.48 -5.30
C PRO A 60 -17.61 -6.31 -4.13
N TYR A 61 -18.80 -6.88 -4.28
CA TYR A 61 -19.89 -6.88 -3.30
C TYR A 61 -20.52 -8.26 -3.29
N ASP A 62 -20.31 -9.03 -2.22
CA ASP A 62 -20.90 -10.35 -2.06
C ASP A 62 -22.39 -10.25 -1.70
N LEU A 63 -23.26 -10.78 -2.55
CA LEU A 63 -24.71 -10.73 -2.39
C LEU A 63 -25.23 -11.48 -1.16
N SER A 64 -24.42 -12.37 -0.57
CA SER A 64 -24.75 -13.05 0.68
C SER A 64 -23.96 -12.53 1.88
N GLY A 65 -23.05 -11.58 1.66
CA GLY A 65 -22.16 -11.06 2.68
C GLY A 65 -21.20 -12.15 3.19
N THR A 66 -20.42 -11.77 4.20
CA THR A 66 -19.42 -12.62 4.81
C THR A 66 -19.80 -12.97 6.25
N HIS A 67 -19.35 -14.11 6.76
CA HIS A 67 -19.49 -14.43 8.18
C HIS A 67 -18.44 -13.67 9.00
N SER A 68 -18.77 -13.34 10.24
CA SER A 68 -17.80 -12.75 11.16
C SER A 68 -16.55 -13.64 11.31
N VAL A 69 -15.39 -13.01 11.30
CA VAL A 69 -14.08 -13.67 11.45
C VAL A 69 -13.58 -13.45 12.87
N PRO A 70 -13.01 -14.45 13.57
CA PRO A 70 -12.44 -14.21 14.89
C PRO A 70 -11.37 -13.11 14.83
N LYS A 71 -11.37 -12.22 15.82
CA LYS A 71 -10.24 -11.29 16.02
C LYS A 71 -9.00 -12.11 16.30
N LEU A 72 -7.90 -11.83 15.59
CA LEU A 72 -6.61 -12.40 15.92
C LEU A 72 -6.01 -11.65 17.11
N ASP A 73 -5.09 -12.31 17.79
CA ASP A 73 -4.30 -11.67 18.84
C ASP A 73 -3.57 -10.45 18.25
N GLN A 74 -3.52 -9.39 19.03
CA GLN A 74 -2.78 -8.20 18.63
C GLN A 74 -1.28 -8.51 18.60
N ARG A 75 -0.59 -7.85 17.67
CA ARG A 75 0.83 -8.12 17.38
C ARG A 75 1.68 -7.02 18.00
N ASN A 76 2.68 -7.38 18.79
CA ASN A 76 3.46 -6.44 19.61
C ASN A 76 4.03 -5.25 18.81
N LEU A 77 4.60 -5.47 17.62
CA LEU A 77 5.16 -4.37 16.81
C LEU A 77 4.08 -3.42 16.28
N ILE A 78 2.89 -3.93 16.00
CA ILE A 78 1.76 -3.12 15.52
C ILE A 78 1.23 -2.25 16.66
N GLU A 79 1.02 -2.84 17.84
CA GLU A 79 0.60 -2.10 19.04
C GLU A 79 1.60 -0.99 19.37
N ALA A 80 2.88 -1.34 19.44
CA ALA A 80 3.94 -0.40 19.74
C ALA A 80 4.02 0.73 18.70
N PHE A 81 3.78 0.43 17.41
CA PHE A 81 3.67 1.46 16.38
C PHE A 81 2.45 2.36 16.62
N PHE A 82 1.26 1.80 16.82
CA PHE A 82 0.01 2.57 16.96
C PHE A 82 0.02 3.45 18.21
N GLU A 83 0.51 2.91 19.33
CA GLU A 83 0.72 3.65 20.57
C GLU A 83 1.66 4.85 20.34
N SER A 84 2.79 4.63 19.65
CA SER A 84 3.73 5.71 19.33
C SER A 84 3.13 6.81 18.44
N LYS A 85 2.08 6.47 17.67
CA LYS A 85 1.36 7.41 16.79
C LYS A 85 0.08 7.95 17.41
N LYS A 86 -0.32 7.46 18.59
CA LYS A 86 -1.62 7.76 19.22
C LYS A 86 -2.80 7.45 18.29
N ILE A 87 -2.74 6.30 17.63
CA ILE A 87 -3.79 5.83 16.72
C ILE A 87 -4.59 4.76 17.45
N GLU A 88 -5.88 5.03 17.64
CA GLU A 88 -6.82 4.10 18.23
C GLU A 88 -7.53 3.29 17.14
N ASP A 89 -7.90 2.05 17.46
CA ASP A 89 -8.60 1.17 16.52
C ASP A 89 -9.97 1.71 16.14
N GLU A 90 -10.69 2.32 17.09
CA GLU A 90 -12.00 2.91 16.85
C GLU A 90 -11.95 4.00 15.78
N PHE A 91 -10.93 4.86 15.84
CA PHE A 91 -10.69 5.88 14.82
C PHE A 91 -10.51 5.26 13.43
N LEU A 92 -9.71 4.20 13.32
CA LEU A 92 -9.50 3.51 12.04
C LEU A 92 -10.76 2.79 11.56
N VAL A 93 -11.50 2.13 12.44
CA VAL A 93 -12.76 1.45 12.10
C VAL A 93 -13.76 2.43 11.50
N ASN A 94 -13.97 3.58 12.14
CA ASN A 94 -14.91 4.60 11.65
C ASN A 94 -14.45 5.15 10.30
N LYS A 95 -13.18 5.54 10.18
CA LYS A 95 -12.60 6.03 8.92
C LYS A 95 -12.76 5.00 7.79
N PHE A 96 -12.48 3.73 8.06
CA PHE A 96 -12.56 2.68 7.07
C PHE A 96 -14.00 2.31 6.70
N HIS A 97 -14.92 2.40 7.66
CA HIS A 97 -16.34 2.24 7.37
C HIS A 97 -16.82 3.32 6.38
N ASP A 98 -16.45 4.58 6.62
CA ASP A 98 -16.75 5.70 5.72
C ASP A 98 -16.15 5.46 4.33
N MET A 99 -14.88 5.04 4.24
CA MET A 99 -14.24 4.73 2.96
C MET A 99 -14.97 3.65 2.16
N VAL A 100 -15.51 2.61 2.81
CA VAL A 100 -16.25 1.53 2.13
C VAL A 100 -17.62 2.04 1.66
N SER A 101 -18.31 2.81 2.51
CA SER A 101 -19.59 3.43 2.16
C SER A 101 -19.45 4.40 0.97
N ASP A 102 -18.41 5.24 0.99
CA ASP A 102 -18.07 6.17 -0.09
C ASP A 102 -17.73 5.43 -1.38
N LEU A 103 -17.00 4.31 -1.30
CA LEU A 103 -16.69 3.49 -2.47
C LEU A 103 -17.96 2.90 -3.09
N TYR A 104 -18.86 2.34 -2.29
CA TYR A 104 -20.12 1.79 -2.80
C TYR A 104 -21.06 2.86 -3.37
N THR A 105 -21.08 4.05 -2.76
CA THR A 105 -21.78 5.22 -3.31
C THR A 105 -21.19 5.62 -4.66
N ALA A 106 -19.87 5.76 -4.75
CA ALA A 106 -19.18 6.07 -6.01
C ALA A 106 -19.44 5.02 -7.10
N ILE A 107 -19.51 3.74 -6.75
CA ILE A 107 -19.86 2.66 -7.68
C ILE A 107 -21.31 2.81 -8.18
N ALA A 108 -22.26 3.12 -7.30
CA ALA A 108 -23.66 3.33 -7.69
C ALA A 108 -23.82 4.54 -8.62
N ASP A 109 -23.13 5.63 -8.29
CA ASP A 109 -23.20 6.90 -9.03
C ASP A 109 -22.31 6.92 -10.28
N LYS A 110 -21.52 5.86 -10.50
CA LYS A 110 -20.52 5.74 -11.57
C LYS A 110 -19.45 6.84 -11.53
N ASP A 111 -19.08 7.30 -10.33
CA ASP A 111 -17.99 8.26 -10.13
C ASP A 111 -16.62 7.56 -10.18
N LEU A 112 -16.08 7.43 -11.38
CA LEU A 112 -14.81 6.75 -11.63
C LEU A 112 -13.62 7.45 -10.95
N SER A 113 -13.70 8.77 -10.75
CA SER A 113 -12.63 9.56 -10.12
C SER A 113 -12.56 9.25 -8.63
N GLN A 114 -13.72 9.21 -7.96
CA GLN A 114 -13.82 8.83 -6.55
C GLN A 114 -13.38 7.38 -6.35
N VAL A 115 -13.79 6.45 -7.21
CA VAL A 115 -13.33 5.04 -7.18
C VAL A 115 -11.80 4.97 -7.25
N ALA A 116 -11.17 5.66 -8.21
CA ALA A 116 -9.71 5.68 -8.34
C ALA A 116 -9.01 6.33 -7.12
N SER A 117 -9.65 7.30 -6.48
CA SER A 117 -9.11 7.96 -5.29
C SER A 117 -9.16 7.08 -4.03
N LEU A 118 -10.14 6.19 -3.91
CA LEU A 118 -10.34 5.34 -2.73
C LEU A 118 -9.63 4.00 -2.83
N THR A 119 -9.30 3.55 -4.04
CA THR A 119 -8.82 2.18 -4.30
C THR A 119 -7.36 2.11 -4.76
N GLU A 120 -6.74 0.95 -4.56
CA GLU A 120 -5.50 0.60 -5.25
C GLU A 120 -5.76 0.48 -6.76
N LYS A 121 -4.79 0.88 -7.57
CA LYS A 121 -4.92 1.06 -9.02
C LYS A 121 -5.48 -0.17 -9.74
N ARG A 122 -4.95 -1.38 -9.50
CA ARG A 122 -5.44 -2.60 -10.16
C ARG A 122 -6.84 -2.98 -9.69
N PHE A 123 -7.12 -2.87 -8.40
CA PHE A 123 -8.45 -3.12 -7.85
C PHE A 123 -9.48 -2.14 -8.44
N GLY A 124 -9.20 -0.84 -8.41
CA GLY A 124 -10.03 0.21 -8.98
C GLY A 124 -10.29 0.03 -10.47
N THR A 125 -9.27 -0.33 -11.25
CA THR A 125 -9.42 -0.59 -12.69
C THR A 125 -10.45 -1.69 -12.97
N LYS A 126 -10.42 -2.79 -12.23
CA LYS A 126 -11.41 -3.87 -12.39
C LYS A 126 -12.82 -3.47 -11.97
N ILE A 127 -12.95 -2.62 -10.94
CA ILE A 127 -14.24 -2.06 -10.56
C ILE A 127 -14.79 -1.21 -11.71
N VAL A 128 -13.99 -0.32 -12.28
CA VAL A 128 -14.38 0.53 -13.42
C VAL A 128 -14.81 -0.32 -14.62
N GLU A 129 -14.02 -1.33 -15.00
CA GLU A 129 -14.37 -2.29 -16.06
C GLU A 129 -15.73 -2.96 -15.78
N SER A 130 -16.02 -3.29 -14.52
CA SER A 130 -17.28 -3.90 -14.10
C SER A 130 -18.45 -2.92 -14.10
N ILE A 131 -18.22 -1.65 -13.76
CA ILE A 131 -19.21 -0.56 -13.85
C ILE A 131 -19.61 -0.33 -15.32
N ASP A 132 -18.63 -0.28 -16.23
CA ASP A 132 -18.86 -0.07 -17.66
C ASP A 132 -19.61 -1.24 -18.31
N ALA A 133 -19.28 -2.47 -17.89
CA ALA A 133 -19.98 -3.68 -18.32
C ALA A 133 -21.42 -3.75 -17.78
N ASN A 134 -21.71 -3.11 -16.64
CA ASN A 134 -23.01 -3.15 -16.00
C ASN A 134 -23.97 -2.08 -16.52
N LYS A 135 -24.97 -2.54 -17.28
CA LYS A 135 -26.02 -1.69 -17.87
C LYS A 135 -27.17 -1.38 -16.90
N ASN A 136 -27.27 -2.08 -15.77
CA ASN A 136 -28.37 -1.90 -14.84
C ASN A 136 -28.09 -0.70 -13.94
N PRO A 137 -29.07 0.21 -13.74
CA PRO A 137 -28.92 1.27 -12.76
C PRO A 137 -28.90 0.66 -11.37
N LEU A 138 -27.82 0.94 -10.64
CA LEU A 138 -27.67 0.58 -9.23
C LEU A 138 -27.96 1.80 -8.37
N LYS A 139 -28.52 1.57 -7.19
CA LYS A 139 -28.60 2.56 -6.12
C LYS A 139 -28.05 1.94 -4.86
N PHE A 140 -27.05 2.56 -4.27
CA PHE A 140 -26.58 2.21 -2.94
C PHE A 140 -27.42 2.93 -1.90
N ILE A 141 -27.83 2.20 -0.86
CA ILE A 141 -28.55 2.72 0.30
C ILE A 141 -27.63 2.46 1.49
N PRO A 142 -26.87 3.46 1.95
CA PRO A 142 -26.04 3.30 3.12
C PRO A 142 -26.91 2.98 4.33
N ASN A 143 -26.34 2.27 5.30
CA ASN A 143 -27.01 2.13 6.59
C ASN A 143 -26.60 3.30 7.48
N ASP A 144 -27.53 4.21 7.74
CA ASP A 144 -27.25 5.45 8.46
C ASP A 144 -27.05 5.27 9.98
N THR A 145 -27.25 4.06 10.52
CA THR A 145 -27.01 3.80 11.95
C THR A 145 -25.51 3.89 12.27
N PRO A 146 -25.07 4.86 13.08
CA PRO A 146 -23.68 5.00 13.47
C PRO A 146 -23.16 3.73 14.14
N ASN A 147 -21.90 3.38 13.91
CA ASN A 147 -21.31 2.16 14.47
C ASN A 147 -21.32 2.17 16.02
N ALA A 148 -21.21 3.34 16.64
CA ALA A 148 -21.19 3.50 18.11
C ALA A 148 -22.54 3.22 18.80
N GLU A 149 -23.66 3.23 18.06
CA GLU A 149 -25.00 2.99 18.60
C GLU A 149 -25.44 1.52 18.48
N ARG A 150 -24.59 0.67 17.91
CA ARG A 150 -24.88 -0.75 17.69
C ARG A 150 -24.40 -1.58 18.86
N ASP A 151 -25.10 -2.69 19.10
CA ASP A 151 -24.65 -3.74 20.01
C ASP A 151 -23.21 -4.14 19.67
N GLU A 152 -22.39 -4.46 20.68
CA GLU A 152 -20.97 -4.79 20.48
C GLU A 152 -20.77 -5.92 19.45
N GLU A 153 -21.71 -6.87 19.41
CA GLU A 153 -21.73 -7.97 18.44
C GLU A 153 -21.99 -7.52 17.00
N ASP A 154 -22.52 -6.32 16.78
CA ASP A 154 -22.85 -5.72 15.48
C ASP A 154 -21.89 -4.60 15.06
N GLN A 155 -20.87 -4.32 15.88
CA GLN A 155 -19.85 -3.35 15.54
C GLN A 155 -18.87 -3.90 14.51
N SER A 156 -18.45 -3.02 13.61
CA SER A 156 -17.31 -3.26 12.70
C SER A 156 -16.00 -3.35 13.49
N TYR A 157 -15.04 -4.14 13.03
CA TYR A 157 -13.76 -4.31 13.73
C TYR A 157 -12.62 -4.69 12.81
N LEU A 158 -11.40 -4.37 13.25
CA LEU A 158 -10.16 -4.82 12.63
C LEU A 158 -9.77 -6.18 13.24
N PHE A 159 -9.50 -7.18 12.42
CA PHE A 159 -9.18 -8.52 12.90
C PHE A 159 -7.71 -8.91 12.70
N ASP A 160 -6.98 -8.22 11.82
CA ASP A 160 -5.53 -8.40 11.65
C ASP A 160 -4.89 -7.13 11.09
N LYS A 161 -3.61 -6.93 11.41
CA LYS A 161 -2.78 -5.81 10.97
C LYS A 161 -1.35 -6.32 10.85
N ILE A 162 -0.68 -5.99 9.75
CA ILE A 162 0.67 -6.47 9.51
C ILE A 162 1.48 -5.50 8.65
N PHE A 163 2.77 -5.38 8.96
CA PHE A 163 3.73 -4.69 8.11
C PHE A 163 4.26 -5.62 7.03
N GLU A 164 4.28 -5.15 5.80
CA GLU A 164 4.82 -5.83 4.63
C GLU A 164 6.03 -5.02 4.15
N LYS A 165 7.24 -5.46 4.53
CA LYS A 165 8.49 -4.78 4.20
C LYS A 165 9.10 -5.35 2.92
N GLY A 166 9.68 -4.52 2.07
CA GLY A 166 10.36 -4.98 0.85
C GLY A 166 9.51 -4.87 -0.42
N VAL A 167 8.27 -4.40 -0.30
CA VAL A 167 7.30 -4.24 -1.39
C VAL A 167 6.67 -2.85 -1.33
N PHE A 168 6.22 -2.37 -2.48
CA PHE A 168 5.46 -1.14 -2.60
C PHE A 168 3.96 -1.40 -2.61
N PHE A 169 3.21 -0.38 -2.21
CA PHE A 169 1.77 -0.37 -2.39
C PHE A 169 1.39 -0.39 -3.88
N ASP A 170 2.08 0.38 -4.73
CA ASP A 170 1.87 0.29 -6.17
C ASP A 170 2.44 -1.02 -6.73
N ARG A 171 1.51 -1.89 -7.16
CA ARG A 171 1.80 -3.24 -7.66
C ARG A 171 2.61 -3.26 -8.96
N GLU A 172 2.66 -2.15 -9.70
CA GLU A 172 3.48 -2.03 -10.91
C GLU A 172 4.95 -1.73 -10.60
N ARG A 173 5.27 -1.25 -9.39
CA ARG A 173 6.65 -1.03 -8.94
C ARG A 173 7.30 -2.29 -8.37
N ASN A 174 6.51 -3.33 -8.13
CA ASN A 174 6.98 -4.62 -7.65
C ASN A 174 7.29 -5.55 -8.82
N ASP A 175 8.37 -6.32 -8.67
CA ASP A 175 8.72 -7.39 -9.61
C ASP A 175 7.78 -8.61 -9.42
N ASN A 176 8.13 -9.76 -9.97
CA ASN A 176 7.32 -10.97 -9.83
C ASN A 176 7.58 -11.62 -8.47
N ASN A 177 6.63 -12.41 -7.97
CA ASN A 177 6.78 -13.04 -6.66
C ASN A 177 8.04 -13.93 -6.54
N TYR A 178 8.43 -14.58 -7.64
CA TYR A 178 9.60 -15.46 -7.68
C TYR A 178 10.92 -14.70 -7.67
N ASP A 179 10.90 -13.37 -7.79
CA ASP A 179 12.08 -12.50 -7.66
C ASP A 179 12.39 -12.18 -6.18
N TYR A 180 11.56 -12.64 -5.24
CA TYR A 180 11.67 -12.39 -3.81
C TYR A 180 11.79 -13.69 -2.99
N TYR A 181 12.43 -13.58 -1.83
CA TYR A 181 12.28 -14.50 -0.71
C TYR A 181 11.26 -13.92 0.27
N LEU A 182 10.35 -14.76 0.74
CA LEU A 182 9.42 -14.43 1.82
C LEU A 182 9.97 -14.97 3.13
N ASP A 183 10.28 -14.08 4.07
CA ASP A 183 10.63 -14.42 5.44
C ASP A 183 9.48 -14.04 6.40
N GLN A 184 8.93 -15.06 7.06
CA GLN A 184 7.80 -14.98 7.99
C GLN A 184 8.23 -15.21 9.45
N THR A 185 9.53 -15.24 9.74
CA THR A 185 10.06 -15.55 11.08
C THR A 185 9.54 -14.57 12.14
N GLN A 186 9.31 -13.30 11.76
CA GLN A 186 8.75 -12.26 12.63
C GLN A 186 7.29 -11.94 12.34
N GLU A 187 6.58 -12.79 11.59
CA GLU A 187 5.16 -12.60 11.35
C GLU A 187 4.36 -12.52 12.66
N PRO A 188 4.57 -13.37 13.68
CA PRO A 188 3.87 -13.25 14.97
C PRO A 188 4.02 -11.88 15.64
N GLU A 189 5.17 -11.23 15.46
CA GLU A 189 5.42 -9.87 15.99
C GLU A 189 4.72 -8.78 15.16
N GLY A 190 4.30 -9.08 13.93
CA GLY A 190 3.53 -8.19 13.06
C GLY A 190 4.26 -7.66 11.84
N ILE A 191 5.30 -8.35 11.38
CA ILE A 191 6.02 -7.98 10.16
C ILE A 191 6.39 -9.19 9.29
N ARG A 192 6.20 -9.07 7.97
CA ARG A 192 6.77 -9.97 6.97
C ARG A 192 7.80 -9.25 6.13
N TYR A 193 8.80 -9.99 5.69
CA TYR A 193 9.87 -9.47 4.84
C TYR A 193 9.80 -10.10 3.46
N PHE A 194 9.81 -9.26 2.44
CA PHE A 194 10.03 -9.64 1.05
C PHE A 194 11.42 -9.18 0.63
N GLU A 195 12.40 -10.08 0.74
CA GLU A 195 13.77 -9.79 0.34
C GLU A 195 13.94 -10.06 -1.14
N HIS A 196 14.22 -9.03 -1.93
CA HIS A 196 14.48 -9.21 -3.35
C HIS A 196 15.79 -9.99 -3.55
N LYS A 197 15.77 -11.04 -4.39
CA LYS A 197 16.91 -11.95 -4.62
C LYS A 197 18.17 -11.25 -5.15
N TYR A 198 18.04 -10.03 -5.66
CA TYR A 198 19.17 -9.15 -5.98
C TYR A 198 20.16 -9.05 -4.81
N PHE A 199 19.67 -8.88 -3.58
CA PHE A 199 20.53 -8.75 -2.39
C PHE A 199 21.16 -10.07 -1.94
N SER A 200 20.63 -11.19 -2.41
CA SER A 200 21.10 -12.53 -2.05
C SER A 200 22.11 -13.10 -3.06
N GLY A 201 22.77 -12.24 -3.84
CA GLY A 201 23.82 -12.61 -4.79
C GLY A 201 23.35 -12.92 -6.23
N TYR A 202 22.11 -12.58 -6.57
CA TYR A 202 21.61 -12.66 -7.96
C TYR A 202 21.69 -11.33 -8.71
N ASP A 203 22.32 -10.30 -8.13
CA ASP A 203 22.52 -8.97 -8.71
C ASP A 203 23.01 -9.01 -10.16
N THR A 204 23.97 -9.90 -10.47
CA THR A 204 24.53 -10.04 -11.81
C THR A 204 23.50 -10.55 -12.81
N HIS A 205 22.60 -11.47 -12.41
CA HIS A 205 21.56 -11.98 -13.31
C HIS A 205 20.53 -10.89 -13.65
N TYR A 206 20.15 -10.06 -12.66
CA TYR A 206 19.28 -8.91 -12.89
C TYR A 206 19.97 -7.83 -13.71
N TYR A 207 21.28 -7.62 -13.50
CA TYR A 207 22.07 -6.71 -14.31
C TYR A 207 22.08 -7.13 -15.78
N LEU A 208 22.38 -8.39 -16.07
CA LEU A 208 22.41 -8.91 -17.43
C LEU A 208 21.04 -8.83 -18.11
N LYS A 209 19.96 -9.16 -17.39
CA LYS A 209 18.58 -9.02 -17.89
C LYS A 209 18.29 -7.60 -18.37
N ASN A 210 18.60 -6.60 -17.54
CA ASN A 210 18.26 -5.21 -17.83
C ASN A 210 19.27 -4.56 -18.79
N CYS A 211 20.52 -5.01 -18.80
CA CYS A 211 21.55 -4.47 -19.68
C CYS A 211 21.51 -5.09 -21.08
N ALA A 212 20.98 -6.30 -21.27
CA ALA A 212 20.79 -6.89 -22.59
C ALA A 212 19.87 -6.04 -23.49
N GLU A 213 18.96 -5.27 -22.89
CA GLU A 213 18.03 -4.39 -23.61
C GLU A 213 18.52 -2.93 -23.72
N GLU A 214 19.40 -2.46 -22.82
CA GLU A 214 19.86 -1.05 -22.74
C GLU A 214 21.40 -0.96 -22.52
N ILE A 215 22.20 -1.44 -23.48
CA ILE A 215 23.65 -1.67 -23.29
C ILE A 215 24.51 -0.42 -22.98
N GLU A 216 24.05 0.83 -23.19
CA GLU A 216 24.97 1.98 -23.08
C GLU A 216 24.72 2.99 -21.95
N ASP A 217 23.57 2.98 -21.26
CA ASP A 217 23.29 4.03 -20.28
C ASP A 217 23.63 3.62 -18.84
N ARG A 218 24.74 4.15 -18.31
CA ARG A 218 25.09 4.04 -16.88
C ARG A 218 23.94 4.51 -15.97
N SER A 219 23.06 5.40 -16.46
CA SER A 219 21.89 5.86 -15.73
C SER A 219 20.90 4.74 -15.45
N SER A 220 20.67 3.82 -16.39
CA SER A 220 19.72 2.71 -16.22
C SER A 220 20.15 1.72 -15.13
N LYS A 221 21.46 1.42 -15.05
CA LYS A 221 22.02 0.62 -13.96
C LYS A 221 21.78 1.28 -12.60
N TYR A 222 22.05 2.57 -12.51
CA TYR A 222 21.87 3.33 -11.27
C TYR A 222 20.39 3.38 -10.87
N LYS A 223 19.49 3.64 -11.83
CA LYS A 223 18.04 3.63 -11.63
C LYS A 223 17.54 2.29 -11.09
N PHE A 224 17.94 1.17 -11.68
CA PHE A 224 17.51 -0.15 -11.20
C PHE A 224 18.03 -0.41 -9.77
N ARG A 225 19.31 -0.15 -9.50
CA ARG A 225 19.88 -0.30 -8.16
C ARG A 225 19.14 0.57 -7.14
N HIS A 226 18.88 1.83 -7.48
CA HIS A 226 18.15 2.76 -6.63
C HIS A 226 16.74 2.24 -6.33
N GLN A 227 16.00 1.77 -7.34
CA GLN A 227 14.67 1.18 -7.16
C GLN A 227 14.70 -0.05 -6.24
N VAL A 228 15.67 -0.95 -6.41
CA VAL A 228 15.82 -2.15 -5.55
C VAL A 228 16.20 -1.76 -4.12
N GLN A 229 17.01 -0.72 -3.95
CA GLN A 229 17.36 -0.17 -2.62
C GLN A 229 16.16 0.51 -1.95
N GLU A 230 15.39 1.33 -2.67
CA GLU A 230 14.14 1.90 -2.18
C GLU A 230 13.16 0.82 -1.74
N ARG A 231 13.01 -0.25 -2.54
CA ARG A 231 12.19 -1.43 -2.17
C ARG A 231 12.63 -2.02 -0.84
N SER A 232 13.94 -2.18 -0.64
CA SER A 232 14.45 -2.80 0.58
C SER A 232 14.04 -2.06 1.86
N VAL A 233 13.77 -0.75 1.76
CA VAL A 233 13.34 0.08 2.89
C VAL A 233 11.86 0.43 2.86
N SER A 234 11.13 0.08 1.80
CA SER A 234 9.70 0.33 1.70
C SER A 234 8.93 -0.56 2.66
N MET A 235 7.84 -0.02 3.20
CA MET A 235 6.96 -0.72 4.11
C MET A 235 5.51 -0.31 3.87
N VAL A 236 4.65 -1.31 3.74
CA VAL A 236 3.20 -1.13 3.65
C VAL A 236 2.58 -1.65 4.94
N LEU A 237 1.73 -0.84 5.58
CA LEU A 237 0.84 -1.31 6.63
C LEU A 237 -0.44 -1.83 5.99
N ARG A 238 -0.69 -3.14 6.10
CA ARG A 238 -1.91 -3.79 5.65
C ARG A 238 -2.83 -4.07 6.83
N VAL A 239 -4.09 -3.65 6.71
CA VAL A 239 -5.11 -3.80 7.74
C VAL A 239 -6.31 -4.55 7.19
N TYR A 240 -6.77 -5.54 7.95
CA TYR A 240 -7.91 -6.36 7.61
C TYR A 240 -9.05 -6.10 8.60
N GLY A 241 -10.25 -5.86 8.08
CA GLY A 241 -11.43 -5.63 8.92
C GLY A 241 -12.69 -6.30 8.39
N VAL A 242 -13.63 -6.51 9.31
CA VAL A 242 -15.01 -6.89 9.02
C VAL A 242 -15.88 -5.66 9.26
N PHE A 243 -16.55 -5.20 8.21
CA PHE A 243 -17.42 -4.03 8.24
C PHE A 243 -18.85 -4.50 8.15
N LYS A 244 -19.61 -4.25 9.21
CA LYS A 244 -20.97 -4.74 9.39
C LYS A 244 -21.96 -3.68 9.00
N ASN A 245 -23.04 -4.12 8.38
CA ASN A 245 -24.17 -3.31 7.91
C ASN A 245 -23.71 -2.01 7.25
N VAL A 246 -22.87 -2.10 6.22
CA VAL A 246 -22.36 -0.92 5.49
C VAL A 246 -23.49 -0.27 4.67
N GLY A 247 -24.43 -1.07 4.19
CA GLY A 247 -25.53 -0.65 3.34
C GLY A 247 -25.86 -1.74 2.33
N LYS A 248 -26.79 -1.46 1.43
CA LYS A 248 -27.21 -2.41 0.40
C LYS A 248 -27.34 -1.76 -0.96
N PHE A 249 -27.07 -2.54 -2.00
CA PHE A 249 -27.46 -2.17 -3.36
C PHE A 249 -28.92 -2.53 -3.63
N SER A 250 -29.57 -1.72 -4.45
CA SER A 250 -30.88 -1.97 -5.02
C SER A 250 -30.86 -1.70 -6.52
N SER A 251 -31.73 -2.36 -7.26
CA SER A 251 -31.92 -2.15 -8.70
C SER A 251 -33.41 -1.99 -8.99
N ARG A 252 -33.77 -0.88 -9.63
CA ARG A 252 -35.18 -0.51 -9.90
C ARG A 252 -36.09 -0.58 -8.67
N GLY A 253 -35.54 -0.26 -7.50
CA GLY A 253 -36.25 -0.26 -6.21
C GLY A 253 -36.35 -1.62 -5.52
N ALA A 254 -35.85 -2.71 -6.12
CA ALA A 254 -35.77 -4.01 -5.45
C ALA A 254 -34.38 -4.21 -4.82
N ASP A 255 -34.35 -4.72 -3.58
CA ASP A 255 -33.13 -5.23 -2.94
C ASP A 255 -32.62 -6.42 -3.78
N ILE A 256 -31.34 -6.39 -4.14
CA ILE A 256 -30.70 -7.42 -4.97
C ILE A 256 -29.86 -8.40 -4.13
N THR A 257 -29.81 -8.20 -2.81
CA THR A 257 -29.13 -9.09 -1.88
C THR A 257 -29.88 -10.41 -1.68
N SER A 258 -29.16 -11.45 -1.30
CA SER A 258 -29.71 -12.74 -0.95
C SER A 258 -30.56 -12.67 0.32
N ASN A 259 -31.55 -13.53 0.46
CA ASN A 259 -32.29 -13.71 1.73
C ASN A 259 -31.38 -14.11 2.90
N LYS A 260 -30.15 -14.57 2.62
CA LYS A 260 -29.12 -14.93 3.60
C LYS A 260 -28.05 -13.85 3.78
N TYR A 261 -28.28 -12.65 3.25
CA TYR A 261 -27.30 -11.57 3.32
C TYR A 261 -27.03 -11.18 4.76
N THR A 262 -25.77 -11.28 5.17
CA THR A 262 -25.34 -11.03 6.54
C THR A 262 -25.14 -9.56 6.87
N GLY A 263 -25.07 -8.67 5.87
CA GLY A 263 -24.69 -7.27 6.08
C GLY A 263 -23.18 -7.04 6.23
N ASN A 264 -22.37 -8.10 6.35
CA ASN A 264 -20.96 -7.98 6.68
C ASN A 264 -20.09 -8.13 5.44
N HIS A 265 -19.02 -7.35 5.37
CA HIS A 265 -18.02 -7.40 4.31
C HIS A 265 -16.62 -7.46 4.90
N MET A 266 -15.76 -8.30 4.33
CA MET A 266 -14.33 -8.29 4.67
C MET A 266 -13.62 -7.31 3.76
N VAL A 267 -12.82 -6.41 4.32
CA VAL A 267 -12.13 -5.38 3.54
C VAL A 267 -10.66 -5.31 3.93
N VAL A 268 -9.80 -5.10 2.94
CA VAL A 268 -8.35 -4.94 3.09
C VAL A 268 -7.96 -3.52 2.73
N PHE A 269 -7.34 -2.83 3.69
CA PHE A 269 -6.80 -1.47 3.52
C PHE A 269 -5.29 -1.51 3.56
N GLU A 270 -4.65 -0.64 2.79
CA GLU A 270 -3.21 -0.46 2.83
C GLU A 270 -2.82 1.02 2.92
N ASN A 271 -1.68 1.26 3.57
CA ASN A 271 -1.02 2.54 3.66
C ASN A 271 0.49 2.35 3.43
N GLU A 272 1.06 2.98 2.41
CA GLU A 272 2.50 3.00 2.23
C GLU A 272 3.12 3.99 3.23
N LEU A 273 3.98 3.49 4.12
CA LEU A 273 4.59 4.29 5.16
C LEU A 273 5.80 5.04 4.61
N HIS A 274 5.96 6.30 5.04
CA HIS A 274 7.17 7.05 4.73
C HIS A 274 8.32 6.56 5.61
N GLY A 275 9.40 6.14 4.93
CA GLY A 275 10.62 5.67 5.58
C GLY A 275 11.27 6.76 6.45
N PRO A 276 12.01 6.37 7.50
CA PRO A 276 12.83 7.29 8.28
C PRO A 276 14.00 7.84 7.44
N PRO A 277 14.58 9.00 7.81
CA PRO A 277 15.73 9.58 7.11
C PRO A 277 16.95 8.64 7.12
N SER A 278 17.63 8.41 5.99
CA SER A 278 18.61 7.33 5.75
C SER A 278 19.72 7.12 6.80
N ILE A 279 20.09 8.13 7.59
CA ILE A 279 21.02 8.02 8.73
C ILE A 279 20.44 7.14 9.86
N SER A 280 19.16 6.81 9.77
CA SER A 280 18.38 5.97 10.68
C SER A 280 18.80 4.51 10.77
N LEU A 281 19.70 4.01 9.94
CA LEU A 281 20.05 2.59 9.95
C LEU A 281 20.91 2.16 11.16
N SER A 282 21.33 3.09 12.01
CA SER A 282 22.08 2.82 13.24
C SER A 282 21.20 2.43 14.45
N TYR A 283 19.96 2.01 14.24
CA TYR A 283 19.03 1.78 15.34
C TYR A 283 19.22 0.42 16.02
N PRO A 284 19.01 0.37 17.35
CA PRO A 284 19.34 -0.80 18.15
C PRO A 284 18.42 -2.00 17.90
N ASN A 285 17.19 -1.79 17.44
CA ASN A 285 16.22 -2.85 17.19
C ASN A 285 15.13 -2.48 16.17
N ILE A 286 14.40 -3.50 15.69
CA ILE A 286 13.35 -3.38 14.68
C ILE A 286 12.19 -2.49 15.13
N GLU A 287 11.77 -2.58 16.39
CA GLU A 287 10.67 -1.79 16.94
C GLU A 287 10.96 -0.28 16.85
N SER A 288 12.17 0.12 17.24
CA SER A 288 12.63 1.51 17.15
C SER A 288 12.65 2.03 15.70
N TRP A 289 12.98 1.16 14.76
CA TRP A 289 12.98 1.47 13.33
C TRP A 289 11.55 1.61 12.78
N VAL A 290 10.64 0.68 13.12
CA VAL A 290 9.22 0.74 12.75
C VAL A 290 8.55 2.00 13.31
N LYS A 291 8.71 2.30 14.60
CA LYS A 291 8.13 3.49 15.28
C LYS A 291 8.47 4.82 14.61
N ARG A 292 9.56 4.90 13.85
CA ARG A 292 9.99 6.14 13.17
C ARG A 292 9.38 6.34 11.79
N HIS A 293 8.79 5.30 11.20
CA HIS A 293 8.01 5.45 9.98
C HIS A 293 6.86 6.43 10.23
N LYS A 294 6.53 7.24 9.23
CA LYS A 294 5.38 8.14 9.29
C LYS A 294 4.24 7.53 8.49
N ILE A 295 3.05 7.61 9.06
CA ILE A 295 1.81 7.21 8.40
C ILE A 295 1.13 8.44 7.83
N ASP A 296 0.68 8.37 6.58
CA ASP A 296 -0.16 9.42 6.00
C ASP A 296 -1.63 8.98 6.06
N HIS A 297 -2.39 9.59 6.98
CA HIS A 297 -3.81 9.28 7.16
C HIS A 297 -4.68 9.59 5.93
N LYS A 298 -4.19 10.31 4.93
CA LYS A 298 -4.90 10.56 3.67
C LYS A 298 -4.60 9.51 2.61
N ASN A 299 -3.48 8.79 2.72
CA ASN A 299 -3.02 7.82 1.73
C ASN A 299 -3.49 6.37 1.98
N TRP A 300 -4.64 6.20 2.66
CA TRP A 300 -5.25 4.89 2.79
C TRP A 300 -5.97 4.49 1.52
N LYS A 301 -5.84 3.23 1.12
CA LYS A 301 -6.46 2.68 -0.09
C LYS A 301 -7.12 1.35 0.19
N ILE A 302 -8.30 1.15 -0.36
CA ILE A 302 -8.97 -0.15 -0.38
C ILE A 302 -8.31 -1.01 -1.46
N THR A 303 -7.87 -2.19 -1.07
CA THR A 303 -7.12 -3.09 -1.97
C THR A 303 -7.87 -4.37 -2.30
N ASP A 304 -8.82 -4.76 -1.47
CA ASP A 304 -9.68 -5.91 -1.70
C ASP A 304 -10.95 -5.83 -0.84
N ILE A 305 -12.05 -6.39 -1.34
CA ILE A 305 -13.31 -6.58 -0.61
C ILE A 305 -13.82 -7.99 -0.90
N ASP A 306 -14.23 -8.71 0.15
CA ASP A 306 -14.77 -10.08 0.08
C ASP A 306 -13.91 -11.02 -0.80
N ASN A 307 -12.59 -10.88 -0.67
CA ASN A 307 -11.62 -11.69 -1.39
C ASN A 307 -11.76 -11.64 -2.93
N TYR A 308 -12.31 -10.56 -3.48
CA TYR A 308 -12.52 -10.33 -4.91
C TYR A 308 -11.21 -10.42 -5.70
N MET A 309 -10.12 -9.87 -5.16
CA MET A 309 -8.77 -9.92 -5.70
C MET A 309 -7.94 -11.08 -5.15
N LYS A 310 -8.56 -12.05 -4.48
CA LYS A 310 -7.89 -13.18 -3.83
C LYS A 310 -6.81 -12.72 -2.82
N GLY A 311 -7.08 -11.65 -2.07
CA GLY A 311 -6.16 -11.04 -1.11
C GLY A 311 -5.18 -10.01 -1.69
N ASN A 312 -5.38 -9.62 -2.96
CA ASN A 312 -4.60 -8.66 -3.74
C ASN A 312 -3.07 -8.73 -3.51
N PRO A 313 -2.38 -9.76 -4.06
CA PRO A 313 -0.95 -9.95 -3.86
C PRO A 313 -0.14 -8.75 -4.37
N PHE A 314 1.02 -8.50 -3.75
CA PHE A 314 1.88 -7.35 -4.09
C PHE A 314 2.52 -7.42 -5.49
N PHE A 315 2.59 -8.60 -6.07
CA PHE A 315 3.41 -8.86 -7.26
C PHE A 315 2.65 -8.67 -8.56
N LYS A 316 3.39 -8.34 -9.63
CA LYS A 316 2.82 -8.21 -10.99
C LYS A 316 2.32 -9.53 -11.55
N LYS A 317 3.17 -10.56 -11.46
CA LYS A 317 2.85 -11.92 -11.85
C LYS A 317 3.14 -12.83 -10.67
N VAL A 318 2.26 -13.81 -10.50
CA VAL A 318 2.48 -14.93 -9.60
C VAL A 318 2.94 -16.10 -10.46
N GLY A 319 4.20 -16.47 -10.32
CA GLY A 319 4.82 -17.66 -10.87
C GLY A 319 5.28 -18.62 -9.77
N ASP A 320 5.83 -19.76 -10.17
CA ASP A 320 6.41 -20.74 -9.26
C ASP A 320 7.95 -20.64 -9.23
N SER A 321 8.61 -21.55 -8.51
CA SER A 321 10.07 -21.58 -8.44
C SER A 321 10.73 -21.88 -9.78
N SER A 322 10.07 -22.68 -10.63
CA SER A 322 10.60 -23.04 -11.95
C SER A 322 10.65 -21.83 -12.89
N ASP A 323 9.75 -20.86 -12.72
CA ASP A 323 9.81 -19.60 -13.45
C ASP A 323 11.12 -18.83 -13.18
N PHE A 324 11.61 -18.83 -11.93
CA PHE A 324 12.89 -18.22 -11.59
C PHE A 324 14.08 -19.02 -12.12
N ASP A 325 14.02 -20.36 -12.03
CA ASP A 325 15.08 -21.21 -12.57
C ASP A 325 15.20 -21.05 -14.09
N ASN A 326 14.06 -21.01 -14.79
CA ASN A 326 13.99 -20.73 -16.23
C ASN A 326 14.53 -19.34 -16.56
N PHE A 327 14.23 -18.34 -15.75
CA PHE A 327 14.82 -17.00 -15.88
C PHE A 327 16.36 -17.05 -15.79
N VAL A 328 16.91 -17.71 -14.76
CA VAL A 328 18.36 -17.86 -14.58
C VAL A 328 19.02 -18.64 -15.72
N ILE A 329 18.39 -19.74 -16.17
CA ILE A 329 18.86 -20.55 -17.29
C ILE A 329 18.89 -19.72 -18.57
N LYS A 330 17.80 -19.02 -18.88
CA LYS A 330 17.69 -18.17 -20.06
C LYS A 330 18.79 -17.12 -20.11
N ILE A 331 19.05 -16.41 -19.00
CA ILE A 331 20.13 -15.42 -18.91
C ILE A 331 21.49 -16.06 -19.18
N LYS A 332 21.76 -17.24 -18.62
CA LYS A 332 23.01 -17.97 -18.85
C LYS A 332 23.18 -18.43 -20.29
N GLU A 333 22.11 -18.88 -20.93
CA GLU A 333 22.12 -19.32 -22.34
C GLU A 333 22.35 -18.15 -23.30
N GLU A 334 21.64 -17.04 -23.09
CA GLU A 334 21.76 -15.83 -23.93
C GLU A 334 23.13 -15.16 -23.81
N HIS A 335 23.82 -15.34 -22.69
CA HIS A 335 25.11 -14.70 -22.38
C HIS A 335 26.25 -15.73 -22.29
N THR A 336 26.19 -16.79 -23.11
CA THR A 336 27.18 -17.87 -23.09
C THR A 336 28.61 -17.41 -23.45
N PRO A 337 29.66 -18.04 -22.89
CA PRO A 337 31.05 -17.56 -22.93
C PRO A 337 31.71 -17.45 -24.31
N GLU A 338 31.12 -18.02 -25.37
CA GLU A 338 31.69 -17.93 -26.72
C GLU A 338 31.51 -16.55 -27.38
N LYS A 339 30.62 -15.70 -26.86
CA LYS A 339 30.37 -14.35 -27.39
C LYS A 339 30.95 -13.21 -26.55
N ASP A 340 31.09 -13.41 -25.25
CA ASP A 340 31.87 -12.57 -24.35
C ASP A 340 32.15 -13.44 -23.11
N ASP A 341 33.38 -13.41 -22.59
CA ASP A 341 33.77 -14.24 -21.45
C ASP A 341 32.90 -13.87 -20.23
N TYR A 342 31.83 -14.64 -19.99
CA TYR A 342 30.85 -14.43 -18.93
C TYR A 342 31.52 -14.32 -17.55
N ARG A 343 32.68 -14.98 -17.36
CA ARG A 343 33.51 -14.81 -16.16
C ARG A 343 34.20 -13.46 -16.11
N ASN A 344 34.59 -12.87 -17.24
CA ASN A 344 35.07 -11.50 -17.31
C ASN A 344 33.96 -10.47 -17.19
N LEU A 345 32.75 -10.73 -17.70
CA LEU A 345 31.58 -9.88 -17.40
C LEU A 345 31.25 -9.93 -15.91
N ILE A 346 31.14 -11.13 -15.33
CA ILE A 346 30.97 -11.25 -13.88
C ILE A 346 32.13 -10.58 -13.17
N SER A 347 33.41 -10.77 -13.51
CA SER A 347 34.50 -10.13 -12.76
C SER A 347 34.55 -8.60 -12.95
N LYS A 348 34.14 -8.09 -14.12
CA LYS A 348 34.03 -6.66 -14.44
C LYS A 348 32.84 -6.00 -13.74
N TYR A 349 31.75 -6.74 -13.52
CA TYR A 349 30.49 -6.21 -13.00
C TYR A 349 30.13 -6.68 -11.59
N SER A 350 30.77 -7.75 -11.11
CA SER A 350 30.78 -8.15 -9.70
C SER A 350 31.45 -7.02 -8.96
N PHE A 351 30.71 -6.43 -8.03
CA PHE A 351 31.21 -5.41 -7.15
C PHE A 351 32.46 -5.95 -6.43
N ARG A 352 33.66 -5.59 -6.91
CA ARG A 352 34.80 -5.52 -6.02
C ARG A 352 34.48 -4.42 -5.04
N ASP A 353 34.47 -4.76 -3.75
CA ASP A 353 34.33 -3.81 -2.66
C ASP A 353 35.16 -2.56 -2.95
N ASN A 354 34.53 -1.39 -2.81
CA ASN A 354 35.06 -0.06 -3.15
C ASN A 354 36.27 0.39 -2.30
N THR A 355 37.09 -0.53 -1.78
CA THR A 355 38.23 -0.20 -0.92
C THR A 355 39.52 0.12 -1.68
N ASP A 356 39.54 0.01 -3.02
CA ASP A 356 40.76 0.17 -3.84
C ASP A 356 40.63 1.25 -4.96
N PHE A 357 39.88 2.33 -4.74
CA PHE A 357 39.76 3.45 -5.69
C PHE A 357 40.71 4.60 -5.34
N GLY A 358 41.89 4.61 -5.97
CA GLY A 358 42.96 5.58 -5.80
C GLY A 358 42.80 6.89 -6.60
N ASP A 359 42.21 7.89 -5.95
CA ASP A 359 42.71 9.26 -5.67
C ASP A 359 43.16 10.28 -6.75
N ARG A 360 43.13 10.06 -8.08
CA ARG A 360 43.51 11.18 -9.00
C ARG A 360 42.64 11.46 -10.23
N GLY A 361 41.80 10.53 -10.68
CA GLY A 361 40.84 10.79 -11.78
C GLY A 361 39.46 11.27 -11.32
N GLU A 362 39.12 11.06 -10.04
CA GLU A 362 37.73 11.13 -9.57
C GLU A 362 37.32 12.47 -8.97
N ARG A 363 38.17 13.49 -8.83
CA ARG A 363 37.67 14.79 -8.31
C ARG A 363 36.70 15.44 -9.30
N ASP A 364 37.10 15.48 -10.56
CA ASP A 364 36.28 16.08 -11.61
C ASP A 364 35.03 15.21 -11.91
N GLU A 365 35.15 13.88 -11.84
CA GLU A 365 34.03 12.96 -12.06
C GLU A 365 33.07 12.87 -10.86
N ARG A 366 33.58 13.01 -9.62
CA ARG A 366 32.77 13.05 -8.39
C ARG A 366 32.04 14.38 -8.27
N ASP A 367 32.65 15.48 -8.69
CA ASP A 367 32.00 16.79 -8.73
C ASP A 367 30.96 16.84 -9.87
N GLU A 368 31.22 16.24 -11.04
CA GLU A 368 30.22 16.05 -12.10
C GLU A 368 29.08 15.12 -11.63
N PHE A 369 29.40 14.09 -10.84
CA PHE A 369 28.43 13.16 -10.24
C PHE A 369 27.56 13.82 -9.16
N ILE A 370 28.13 14.60 -8.24
CA ILE A 370 27.38 15.36 -7.22
C ILE A 370 26.49 16.39 -7.91
N THR A 371 26.99 17.04 -8.97
CA THR A 371 26.22 17.98 -9.78
C THR A 371 25.07 17.28 -10.49
N LYS A 372 25.32 16.15 -11.17
CA LYS A 372 24.26 15.35 -11.82
C LYS A 372 23.28 14.72 -10.83
N GLN A 373 23.72 14.37 -9.63
CA GLN A 373 22.84 13.84 -8.59
C GLN A 373 21.98 14.94 -7.98
N HIS A 374 22.50 16.17 -7.83
CA HIS A 374 21.71 17.35 -7.49
C HIS A 374 20.73 17.72 -8.59
N GLU A 375 21.15 17.75 -9.86
CA GLU A 375 20.27 17.97 -11.02
C GLU A 375 19.21 16.87 -11.12
N TYR A 376 19.56 15.61 -10.88
CA TYR A 376 18.63 14.48 -10.90
C TYR A 376 17.65 14.52 -9.71
N ASN A 377 18.10 14.91 -8.51
CA ASN A 377 17.23 15.10 -7.35
C ASN A 377 16.32 16.33 -7.52
N GLU A 378 16.78 17.39 -8.18
CA GLU A 378 15.93 18.50 -8.59
C GLU A 378 14.94 18.05 -9.66
N PHE A 379 15.34 17.21 -10.63
CA PHE A 379 14.50 16.72 -11.73
C PHE A 379 13.49 15.64 -11.31
N PHE A 380 13.80 14.87 -10.26
CA PHE A 380 12.99 13.77 -9.69
C PHE A 380 12.49 14.05 -8.27
N GLU A 381 12.35 15.32 -7.85
CA GLU A 381 11.20 15.63 -7.00
C GLU A 381 9.99 14.96 -7.66
N PRO A 382 9.29 14.05 -6.97
CA PRO A 382 8.37 13.16 -7.64
C PRO A 382 7.41 14.02 -8.45
N ALA A 383 7.10 13.61 -9.68
CA ALA A 383 6.17 14.38 -10.51
C ALA A 383 4.85 14.65 -9.76
N SER A 384 4.50 13.82 -8.76
CA SER A 384 3.43 14.05 -7.79
C SER A 384 3.65 15.24 -6.86
N ASN A 385 4.88 15.54 -6.38
CA ASN A 385 5.18 16.75 -5.62
C ASN A 385 5.22 17.99 -6.51
N ARG A 386 5.75 17.92 -7.73
CA ARG A 386 5.69 19.06 -8.66
C ARG A 386 4.25 19.38 -9.08
N THR A 387 3.42 18.39 -9.40
CA THR A 387 1.99 18.62 -9.64
C THR A 387 1.26 19.06 -8.39
N PHE A 388 1.62 18.55 -7.21
CA PHE A 388 1.00 18.95 -5.94
C PHE A 388 1.40 20.37 -5.50
N GLU A 389 2.64 20.78 -5.71
CA GLU A 389 3.10 22.14 -5.47
C GLU A 389 2.54 23.11 -6.50
N GLU A 390 2.43 22.69 -7.76
CA GLU A 390 1.84 23.50 -8.82
C GLU A 390 0.31 23.62 -8.67
N ASP A 391 -0.36 22.57 -8.20
CA ASP A 391 -1.78 22.57 -7.83
C ASP A 391 -2.03 23.35 -6.54
N ASN A 392 -1.15 23.26 -5.53
CA ASN A 392 -1.22 24.08 -4.33
C ASN A 392 -0.95 25.55 -4.65
N ARG A 393 -0.01 25.85 -5.56
CA ARG A 393 0.25 27.21 -6.04
C ARG A 393 -0.96 27.76 -6.77
N LYS A 394 -1.58 26.99 -7.68
CA LYS A 394 -2.83 27.38 -8.37
C LYS A 394 -3.98 27.57 -7.38
N ARG A 395 -4.14 26.69 -6.38
CA ARG A 395 -5.15 26.84 -5.32
C ARG A 395 -4.90 28.09 -4.47
N MET A 396 -3.66 28.36 -4.08
CA MET A 396 -3.30 29.57 -3.34
C MET A 396 -3.52 30.84 -4.17
N GLU A 397 -3.25 30.82 -5.48
CA GLU A 397 -3.56 31.93 -6.39
C GLU A 397 -5.07 32.12 -6.57
N GLU A 398 -5.86 31.05 -6.68
CA GLU A 398 -7.32 31.13 -6.74
C GLU A 398 -7.92 31.63 -5.42
N ASP A 399 -7.41 31.17 -4.28
CA ASP A 399 -7.85 31.62 -2.96
C ASP A 399 -7.42 33.07 -2.69
N ALA A 400 -6.24 33.47 -3.14
CA ALA A 400 -5.80 34.87 -3.13
C ALA A 400 -6.69 35.75 -4.03
N LYS A 401 -7.10 35.27 -5.21
CA LYS A 401 -8.08 35.97 -6.07
C LYS A 401 -9.47 36.05 -5.43
N LYS A 402 -9.94 35.00 -4.76
CA LYS A 402 -11.21 35.02 -4.01
C LYS A 402 -11.14 35.95 -2.80
N LEU A 403 -10.01 36.01 -2.10
CA LEU A 403 -9.78 36.94 -0.99
C LEU A 403 -9.68 38.38 -1.49
N SER A 404 -9.01 38.62 -2.62
CA SER A 404 -8.98 39.91 -3.32
C SER A 404 -10.38 40.38 -3.71
N GLY A 405 -11.19 39.50 -4.31
CA GLY A 405 -12.58 39.83 -4.66
C GLY A 405 -13.45 40.12 -3.44
N LYS A 406 -13.29 39.35 -2.35
CA LYS A 406 -13.97 39.64 -1.07
C LYS A 406 -13.50 40.94 -0.42
N GLN A 407 -12.25 41.33 -0.63
CA GLN A 407 -11.71 42.59 -0.14
C GLN A 407 -12.27 43.78 -0.93
N GLU A 408 -12.40 43.65 -2.25
CA GLU A 408 -13.10 44.63 -3.10
C GLU A 408 -14.59 44.76 -2.72
N ASP A 409 -15.28 43.65 -2.45
CA ASP A 409 -16.66 43.66 -1.97
C ASP A 409 -16.79 44.33 -0.60
N ASN A 410 -15.86 44.08 0.33
CA ASN A 410 -15.84 44.72 1.64
C ASN A 410 -15.54 46.22 1.55
N ASP A 411 -14.65 46.63 0.66
CA ASP A 411 -14.34 48.05 0.43
C ASP A 411 -15.51 48.77 -0.24
N LYS A 412 -16.24 48.10 -1.14
CA LYS A 412 -17.49 48.60 -1.70
C LYS A 412 -18.57 48.77 -0.63
N ILE A 413 -18.79 47.76 0.22
CA ILE A 413 -19.75 47.83 1.35
C ILE A 413 -19.38 48.98 2.29
N ARG A 414 -18.10 49.18 2.60
CA ARG A 414 -17.64 50.30 3.42
C ARG A 414 -17.93 51.65 2.78
N LYS A 415 -17.71 51.78 1.47
CA LYS A 415 -17.96 53.01 0.73
C LYS A 415 -19.47 53.33 0.68
N ASP A 416 -20.30 52.33 0.39
CA ASP A 416 -21.77 52.48 0.38
C ASP A 416 -22.29 52.87 1.77
N HIS A 417 -21.71 52.29 2.83
CA HIS A 417 -22.08 52.65 4.21
C HIS A 417 -21.65 54.07 4.59
N GLN A 418 -20.47 54.52 4.16
CA GLN A 418 -20.02 55.90 4.36
C GLN A 418 -20.91 56.90 3.62
N GLU A 419 -21.32 56.58 2.39
CA GLU A 419 -22.23 57.42 1.61
C GLU A 419 -23.62 57.50 2.26
N TYR A 420 -24.13 56.38 2.78
CA TYR A 420 -25.37 56.35 3.56
C TYR A 420 -25.29 57.25 4.81
N ILE A 421 -24.20 57.17 5.58
CA ILE A 421 -24.00 58.03 6.76
C ILE A 421 -23.95 59.50 6.36
N TYR A 422 -23.21 59.83 5.29
CA TYR A 422 -23.09 61.21 4.81
C TYR A 422 -24.43 61.79 4.37
N ASN A 423 -25.22 61.02 3.61
CA ASN A 423 -26.54 61.43 3.15
C ASN A 423 -27.50 61.68 4.33
N ASN A 424 -27.48 60.83 5.35
CA ASN A 424 -28.28 61.05 6.57
C ASN A 424 -27.85 62.30 7.34
N ILE A 425 -26.55 62.59 7.42
CA ILE A 425 -26.04 63.81 8.06
C ILE A 425 -26.51 65.05 7.29
N GLU A 426 -26.43 65.03 5.95
CA GLU A 426 -26.91 66.13 5.12
C GLU A 426 -28.43 66.32 5.20
N GLU A 427 -29.20 65.24 5.30
CA GLU A 427 -30.64 65.30 5.52
C GLU A 427 -30.99 65.87 6.91
N MET A 428 -30.27 65.46 7.95
CA MET A 428 -30.39 66.05 9.29
C MET A 428 -30.04 67.54 9.31
N LYS A 429 -29.01 67.97 8.58
CA LYS A 429 -28.68 69.40 8.44
C LYS A 429 -29.80 70.17 7.74
N LYS A 430 -30.39 69.62 6.67
CA LYS A 430 -31.52 70.24 5.97
C LYS A 430 -32.75 70.39 6.88
N ASN A 431 -32.99 69.40 7.74
CA ASN A 431 -34.13 69.41 8.66
C ASN A 431 -33.91 70.32 9.89
N ASN A 432 -32.67 70.46 10.37
CA ASN A 432 -32.33 71.39 11.46
C ASN A 432 -32.23 72.86 11.04
N PHE A 433 -32.27 73.18 9.74
CA PHE A 433 -32.39 74.56 9.23
C PHE A 433 -33.85 75.01 9.01
N ARG A 434 -34.83 74.24 9.49
CA ARG A 434 -36.26 74.60 9.51
C ARG A 434 -36.80 74.81 10.94
N LEU A 435 -36.00 75.49 11.78
CA LEU A 435 -36.47 76.10 13.03
C LEU A 435 -36.30 77.61 12.96
#